data_AF-A0A9P6NU11-F1
#
_entry.id   AF-A0A9P6NU11-F1
#
_cell.length_a   1.000
_cell.length_b   1.000
_cell.length_c   1.000
_cell.angle_alpha   90.00
_cell.angle_beta   90.00
_cell.angle_gamma   90.00
#
_symmetry.space_group_name_H-M   'P 1'
#
loop_
_entity.id
_entity.type
_entity.pdbx_description
1 polymer ?
#
loop_
_entity_poly.entity_id
_entity_poly.type
_entity_poly.pdbx_seq_one_letter_code
_entity_poly.pdbx_strand_id
1 'polypeptide(L)'
;MKAFIQRNLFAVAIAFLGLILTTAICATTPAGVVLTSQADTRMKSGLCNTPACALRDDSWSATHYECPSIGVDGAAVNSVLDNLLSSPEPVDTTSELPSFLQGGTCESSAKVASVSHGEWKMFYTVTKKCNCKEGQVPTCSEAIQVTDDACNVAHFRLCGVVTADESAACPAK
;
A
#
# COMPACT_ATOMS: atom_id res chain seq x y z
N MET A 1 -18.84 33.71 -74.06
CA MET A 1 -17.88 34.54 -73.28
C MET A 1 -17.85 33.96 -71.87
N LYS A 2 -16.84 33.32 -71.31
CA LYS A 2 -15.40 33.09 -71.56
C LYS A 2 -15.17 31.62 -71.14
N ALA A 3 -14.64 30.75 -72.00
CA ALA A 3 -13.22 30.35 -72.00
C ALA A 3 -12.70 30.05 -70.58
N PHE A 4 -12.50 28.78 -70.22
CA PHE A 4 -11.26 28.01 -70.45
C PHE A 4 -10.14 28.47 -69.50
N ILE A 5 -9.33 27.52 -69.01
CA ILE A 5 -8.22 27.67 -68.05
C ILE A 5 -8.77 27.63 -66.59
N GLN A 6 -8.56 26.60 -65.76
CA GLN A 6 -7.32 25.87 -65.54
C GLN A 6 -7.62 24.51 -64.87
N ARG A 7 -7.37 23.43 -65.62
CA ARG A 7 -7.07 22.12 -65.07
C ARG A 7 -5.80 22.20 -64.22
N ASN A 8 -5.77 21.39 -63.17
CA ASN A 8 -4.57 20.83 -62.53
C ASN A 8 -3.57 21.84 -61.96
N LEU A 9 -3.53 21.97 -60.64
CA LEU A 9 -2.28 22.08 -59.88
C LEU A 9 -2.61 21.87 -58.39
N PHE A 10 -2.01 20.82 -57.83
CA PHE A 10 -1.90 20.46 -56.40
C PHE A 10 -3.18 19.90 -55.74
N ALA A 11 -3.37 18.61 -55.43
CA ALA A 11 -2.44 17.59 -54.93
C ALA A 11 -1.41 18.16 -53.95
N VAL A 12 -1.50 17.76 -52.68
CA VAL A 12 -0.52 18.02 -51.61
C VAL A 12 -0.77 19.28 -50.77
N ALA A 13 -1.59 19.11 -49.73
CA ALA A 13 -1.35 19.69 -48.41
C ALA A 13 -1.71 18.57 -47.40
N ILE A 14 -0.85 17.56 -47.23
CA ILE A 14 0.18 17.51 -46.18
C ILE A 14 -0.29 18.15 -44.88
N ALA A 15 -0.48 17.26 -43.91
CA ALA A 15 -0.26 17.45 -42.48
C ALA A 15 -0.94 18.65 -41.82
N PHE A 16 -2.17 18.45 -41.36
CA PHE A 16 -2.54 18.96 -40.04
C PHE A 16 -2.22 17.87 -39.01
N LEU A 17 -0.91 17.74 -38.77
CA LEU A 17 -0.39 17.41 -37.45
C LEU A 17 -0.61 18.66 -36.59
N GLY A 18 -1.32 18.52 -35.49
CA GLY A 18 -1.72 19.61 -34.61
C GLY A 18 -2.82 19.08 -33.71
N LEU A 19 -2.52 18.09 -32.87
CA LEU A 19 -1.97 18.27 -31.53
C LEU A 19 -3.00 18.93 -30.62
N ILE A 20 -3.10 18.40 -29.40
CA ILE A 20 -3.89 18.84 -28.26
C ILE A 20 -5.29 18.17 -28.22
N LEU A 21 -5.39 17.06 -27.49
CA LEU A 21 -5.84 17.15 -26.09
C LEU A 21 -5.49 15.84 -25.35
N THR A 22 -4.45 15.97 -24.52
CA THR A 22 -4.39 15.45 -23.14
C THR A 22 -4.69 13.96 -22.91
N THR A 23 -3.62 13.18 -22.86
CA THR A 23 -3.25 12.38 -21.67
C THR A 23 -4.41 11.93 -20.78
N ALA A 24 -5.06 10.83 -21.13
CA ALA A 24 -5.51 9.89 -20.12
C ALA A 24 -4.34 8.94 -19.83
N ILE A 25 -3.28 9.48 -19.22
CA ILE A 25 -2.44 8.64 -18.37
C ILE A 25 -3.41 8.26 -17.26
N CYS A 26 -3.94 7.04 -17.29
CA CYS A 26 -4.43 6.41 -16.08
C CYS A 26 -3.20 6.22 -15.18
N ALA A 27 -2.72 7.32 -14.60
CA ALA A 27 -2.06 7.29 -13.33
C ALA A 27 -3.20 6.96 -12.40
N THR A 28 -3.45 5.66 -12.22
CA THR A 28 -3.97 5.19 -10.94
C THR A 28 -2.96 5.68 -9.92
N THR A 29 -3.17 6.90 -9.43
CA THR A 29 -2.60 7.34 -8.17
C THR A 29 -2.88 6.22 -7.19
N PRO A 30 -1.86 5.58 -6.59
CA PRO A 30 -2.14 4.75 -5.45
C PRO A 30 -2.78 5.69 -4.42
N ALA A 31 -4.09 5.53 -4.24
CA ALA A 31 -4.82 6.15 -3.16
C ALA A 31 -4.31 5.48 -1.88
N GLY A 32 -3.18 5.97 -1.38
CA GLY A 32 -2.53 5.50 -0.18
C GLY A 32 -2.09 6.74 0.56
N VAL A 33 -2.85 7.13 1.58
CA VAL A 33 -2.32 8.03 2.60
C VAL A 33 -1.11 7.32 3.20
N VAL A 34 0.07 7.82 2.85
CA VAL A 34 1.38 7.30 3.23
C VAL A 34 1.70 7.73 4.64
N LEU A 35 2.00 6.77 5.51
CA LEU A 35 2.79 7.03 6.70
C LEU A 35 4.25 7.15 6.25
N THR A 36 4.74 8.36 6.03
CA THR A 36 6.13 8.60 5.59
C THR A 36 7.11 8.49 6.76
N SER A 37 7.03 7.41 7.55
CA SER A 37 7.95 7.16 8.65
C SER A 37 8.96 6.07 8.28
N GLN A 38 10.18 6.21 8.81
CA GLN A 38 11.13 5.10 8.81
C GLN A 38 10.59 4.04 9.77
N ALA A 39 10.40 2.81 9.30
CA ALA A 39 10.17 1.68 10.18
C ALA A 39 11.49 1.27 10.84
N ASP A 40 11.47 1.00 12.15
CA ASP A 40 12.61 0.43 12.86
C ASP A 40 12.98 -0.92 12.22
N THR A 41 14.28 -1.12 11.95
CA THR A 41 14.80 -2.38 11.39
C THR A 41 14.58 -3.57 12.31
N ARG A 42 14.46 -3.33 13.63
CA ARG A 42 14.24 -4.35 14.66
C ARG A 42 12.81 -4.83 14.75
N MET A 43 11.87 -3.98 14.35
CA MET A 43 10.44 -4.25 14.34
C MET A 43 10.07 -5.48 13.49
N LYS A 44 10.87 -5.73 12.47
CA LYS A 44 10.62 -6.81 11.51
C LYS A 44 11.94 -7.46 11.17
N SER A 45 12.34 -8.41 12.00
CA SER A 45 13.36 -9.40 11.67
C SER A 45 13.03 -10.01 10.30
N GLY A 46 13.61 -9.45 9.24
CA GLY A 46 13.26 -9.79 7.88
C GLY A 46 12.59 -8.69 7.04
N LEU A 47 12.69 -7.40 7.36
CA LEU A 47 12.58 -6.32 6.34
C LEU A 47 13.89 -6.20 5.57
N CYS A 48 14.65 -5.15 5.82
CA CYS A 48 15.95 -4.90 5.24
C CYS A 48 16.99 -4.84 6.36
N ASN A 49 18.26 -5.07 6.05
CA ASN A 49 19.34 -4.96 7.03
C ASN A 49 19.64 -3.48 7.42
N THR A 50 18.94 -2.53 6.81
CA THR A 50 18.96 -1.09 7.06
C THR A 50 17.51 -0.56 7.10
N PRO A 51 17.25 0.67 7.61
CA PRO A 51 15.89 1.21 7.71
C PRO A 51 15.11 1.11 6.39
N ALA A 52 13.79 1.08 6.47
CA ALA A 52 12.90 1.01 5.31
C ALA A 52 11.74 2.00 5.46
N CYS A 53 11.26 2.54 4.34
CA CYS A 53 10.06 3.36 4.32
C CYS A 53 8.83 2.48 4.45
N ALA A 54 8.00 2.77 5.45
CA ALA A 54 6.76 2.04 5.67
C ALA A 54 5.67 2.59 4.74
N LEU A 55 5.08 1.72 3.92
CA LEU A 55 3.93 2.06 3.09
C LEU A 55 2.73 1.28 3.59
N ARG A 56 1.64 1.98 3.83
CA ARG A 56 0.34 1.41 4.15
C ARG A 56 -0.51 1.39 2.89
N ASP A 57 -1.19 0.29 2.61
CA ASP A 57 -2.18 0.26 1.51
C ASP A 57 -3.58 0.66 2.00
N ASP A 58 -4.55 0.59 1.09
CA ASP A 58 -5.94 0.97 1.32
C ASP A 58 -6.74 -0.06 2.12
N SER A 59 -6.17 -1.21 2.47
CA SER A 59 -6.82 -2.21 3.33
C SER A 59 -7.00 -1.72 4.77
N TRP A 60 -6.27 -0.68 5.17
CA TRP A 60 -6.36 -0.07 6.49
C TRP A 60 -7.48 0.96 6.52
N SER A 61 -8.67 0.53 6.95
CA SER A 61 -9.79 1.44 7.12
C SER A 61 -9.60 2.37 8.31
N ALA A 62 -9.94 3.65 8.14
CA ALA A 62 -10.16 4.59 9.23
C ALA A 62 -11.58 4.46 9.83
N THR A 63 -12.41 3.58 9.28
CA THR A 63 -13.77 3.32 9.77
C THR A 63 -13.79 2.32 10.92
N HIS A 64 -14.98 2.05 11.43
CA HIS A 64 -15.19 1.17 12.58
C HIS A 64 -15.25 -0.31 12.15
N TYR A 65 -14.69 -1.20 12.96
CA TYR A 65 -14.77 -2.66 12.81
C TYR A 65 -15.68 -3.22 13.89
N GLU A 66 -16.68 -4.00 13.48
CA GLU A 66 -17.70 -4.55 14.38
C GLU A 66 -17.38 -5.99 14.72
N CYS A 67 -16.95 -6.23 15.95
CA CYS A 67 -16.80 -7.59 16.47
C CYS A 67 -18.08 -7.99 17.24
N PRO A 68 -18.37 -9.29 17.41
CA PRO A 68 -19.59 -9.76 18.09
C PRO A 68 -19.87 -9.17 19.48
N SER A 69 -18.82 -8.78 20.22
CA SER A 69 -18.92 -8.27 21.60
C SER A 69 -18.25 -6.92 21.84
N ILE A 70 -17.53 -6.37 20.85
CA ILE A 70 -16.77 -5.12 20.98
C ILE A 70 -16.80 -4.34 19.66
N GLY A 71 -16.82 -3.02 19.76
CA GLY A 71 -16.57 -2.15 18.61
C GLY A 71 -15.11 -1.71 18.59
N VAL A 72 -14.44 -1.81 17.45
CA VAL A 72 -13.05 -1.41 17.29
C VAL A 72 -12.97 -0.21 16.35
N ASP A 73 -12.56 0.95 16.87
CA ASP A 73 -12.40 2.14 16.06
C ASP A 73 -11.21 2.05 15.10
N GLY A 74 -11.34 2.53 13.88
CA GLY A 74 -10.26 2.53 12.90
C GLY A 74 -9.05 3.37 13.34
N ALA A 75 -9.26 4.44 14.12
CA ALA A 75 -8.16 5.18 14.73
C ALA A 75 -7.40 4.33 15.76
N ALA A 76 -8.06 3.41 16.46
CA ALA A 76 -7.38 2.48 17.36
C ALA A 76 -6.50 1.50 16.57
N VAL A 77 -7.01 0.94 15.46
CA VAL A 77 -6.23 0.08 14.55
C VAL A 77 -5.00 0.82 14.00
N ASN A 78 -5.18 2.07 13.56
CA ASN A 78 -4.09 2.90 13.07
C ASN A 78 -3.07 3.27 14.17
N SER A 79 -3.53 3.55 15.39
CA SER A 79 -2.62 3.81 16.51
C SER A 79 -1.77 2.58 16.85
N VAL A 80 -2.33 1.38 16.76
CA VAL A 80 -1.54 0.14 16.91
C VAL A 80 -0.53 0.01 15.77
N LEU A 81 -0.88 0.33 14.52
CA LEU A 81 0.09 0.37 13.43
C LEU A 81 1.22 1.37 13.70
N ASP A 82 0.93 2.60 14.13
CA ASP A 82 1.96 3.61 14.41
C ASP A 82 2.91 3.17 15.54
N ASN A 83 2.36 2.56 16.58
CA ASN A 83 3.13 1.97 17.67
C ASN A 83 3.99 0.81 17.19
N LEU A 84 3.43 -0.06 16.35
CA LEU A 84 4.16 -1.12 15.70
C LEU A 84 5.35 -0.54 14.92
N LEU A 85 5.13 0.42 14.02
CA LEU A 85 6.18 1.06 13.19
C LEU A 85 7.36 1.63 13.98
N SER A 86 7.09 2.04 15.21
CA SER A 86 8.05 2.67 16.12
C SER A 86 8.64 1.68 17.15
N SER A 87 8.16 0.44 17.19
CA SER A 87 8.56 -0.55 18.19
C SER A 87 9.88 -1.24 17.81
N PRO A 88 10.82 -1.38 18.76
CA PRO A 88 12.03 -2.15 18.55
C PRO A 88 11.82 -3.67 18.68
N GLU A 89 10.61 -4.13 19.04
CA GLU A 89 10.31 -5.55 19.26
C GLU A 89 9.96 -6.27 17.94
N PRO A 90 10.48 -7.48 17.72
CA PRO A 90 10.14 -8.26 16.54
C PRO A 90 8.67 -8.67 16.58
N VAL A 91 7.97 -8.55 15.44
CA VAL A 91 6.59 -9.05 15.38
C VAL A 91 6.55 -10.56 15.17
N ASP A 92 5.74 -11.24 15.99
CA ASP A 92 5.42 -12.66 15.81
C ASP A 92 4.80 -12.89 14.43
N THR A 93 5.58 -13.55 13.57
CA THR A 93 5.13 -13.96 12.25
C THR A 93 4.49 -15.34 12.39
N THR A 94 3.17 -15.38 12.49
CA THR A 94 2.39 -16.62 12.54
C THR A 94 2.18 -17.18 11.13
N SER A 95 2.42 -18.47 10.94
CA SER A 95 2.53 -19.06 9.61
C SER A 95 1.22 -19.19 8.83
N GLU A 96 0.05 -19.01 9.44
CA GLU A 96 -1.24 -19.26 8.76
C GLU A 96 -2.31 -18.20 9.11
N LEU A 97 -2.96 -17.67 8.08
CA LEU A 97 -4.10 -16.76 8.20
C LEU A 97 -5.32 -17.55 8.72
N PRO A 98 -6.03 -17.07 9.75
CA PRO A 98 -7.23 -17.73 10.25
C PRO A 98 -8.23 -18.02 9.12
N SER A 99 -8.82 -19.21 9.14
CA SER A 99 -9.65 -19.70 8.03
C SER A 99 -10.84 -18.81 7.71
N PHE A 100 -11.41 -18.17 8.73
CA PHE A 100 -12.53 -17.24 8.59
C PHE A 100 -12.13 -15.86 8.05
N LEU A 101 -10.83 -15.56 7.93
CA LEU A 101 -10.30 -14.41 7.18
C LEU A 101 -9.92 -14.79 5.73
N GLN A 102 -9.99 -16.06 5.34
CA GLN A 102 -9.69 -16.49 3.97
C GLN A 102 -10.76 -15.95 3.01
N GLY A 103 -10.31 -15.33 1.91
CA GLY A 103 -11.17 -14.61 0.98
C GLY A 103 -11.29 -13.10 1.25
N GLY A 104 -10.61 -12.61 2.30
CA GLY A 104 -10.42 -11.18 2.54
C GLY A 104 -9.31 -10.56 1.67
N THR A 105 -8.63 -9.53 2.21
CA THR A 105 -7.58 -8.76 1.52
C THR A 105 -6.25 -9.53 1.36
N CYS A 106 -6.06 -10.60 2.14
CA CYS A 106 -4.86 -11.45 2.09
C CYS A 106 -5.18 -12.85 1.56
N GLU A 107 -4.24 -13.41 0.82
CA GLU A 107 -4.32 -14.80 0.35
C GLU A 107 -4.17 -15.79 1.51
N SER A 108 -4.82 -16.95 1.40
CA SER A 108 -4.77 -18.00 2.42
C SER A 108 -3.37 -18.57 2.67
N SER A 109 -2.48 -18.52 1.68
CA SER A 109 -1.09 -18.96 1.77
C SER A 109 -0.10 -17.87 2.23
N ALA A 110 -0.58 -16.66 2.52
CA ALA A 110 0.29 -15.57 2.92
C ALA A 110 0.86 -15.80 4.33
N LYS A 111 2.16 -15.59 4.50
CA LYS A 111 2.76 -15.48 5.83
C LYS A 111 2.28 -14.17 6.46
N VAL A 112 1.58 -14.27 7.58
CA VAL A 112 1.01 -13.12 8.27
C VAL A 112 1.75 -12.84 9.57
N ALA A 113 1.81 -11.58 9.93
CA ALA A 113 2.15 -11.13 11.27
C ALA A 113 0.85 -10.84 12.02
N SER A 114 0.89 -10.96 13.34
CA SER A 114 -0.26 -10.59 14.17
C SER A 114 0.16 -9.76 15.37
N VAL A 115 -0.75 -8.92 15.86
CA VAL A 115 -0.58 -8.21 17.12
C VAL A 115 -1.90 -8.20 17.89
N SER A 116 -1.81 -8.53 19.18
CA SER A 116 -2.94 -8.48 20.11
C SER A 116 -3.04 -7.09 20.74
N HIS A 117 -4.27 -6.58 20.89
CA HIS A 117 -4.54 -5.32 21.56
C HIS A 117 -5.85 -5.40 22.36
N GLY A 118 -5.71 -5.71 23.66
CA GLY A 118 -6.86 -5.89 24.54
C GLY A 118 -7.75 -7.05 24.06
N GLU A 119 -8.99 -6.73 23.69
CA GLU A 119 -10.03 -7.70 23.34
C GLU A 119 -10.08 -8.04 21.84
N TRP A 120 -9.16 -7.51 21.03
CA TRP A 120 -9.04 -7.83 19.62
C TRP A 120 -7.59 -8.13 19.21
N LYS A 121 -7.44 -8.75 18.04
CA LYS A 121 -6.15 -9.02 17.38
C LYS A 121 -6.26 -8.59 15.93
N MET A 122 -5.19 -8.04 15.38
CA MET A 122 -5.11 -7.79 13.93
C MET A 122 -4.06 -8.67 13.27
N PHE A 123 -4.35 -9.06 12.04
CA PHE A 123 -3.46 -9.82 11.15
C PHE A 123 -3.08 -8.96 9.96
N TYR A 124 -1.82 -8.99 9.57
CA TYR A 124 -1.32 -8.21 8.44
C TYR A 124 -0.16 -8.90 7.71
N THR A 125 0.05 -8.57 6.44
CA THR A 125 1.22 -9.02 5.67
C THR A 125 2.21 -7.89 5.47
N VAL A 126 3.44 -8.28 5.19
CA VAL A 126 4.54 -7.36 4.91
C VAL A 126 5.28 -7.81 3.66
N THR A 127 5.15 -7.03 2.59
CA THR A 127 5.97 -7.20 1.38
C THR A 127 7.09 -6.18 1.39
N LYS A 128 8.28 -6.57 0.97
CA LYS A 128 9.47 -5.70 1.04
C LYS A 128 10.24 -5.65 -0.25
N LYS A 129 10.94 -4.54 -0.47
CA LYS A 129 11.97 -4.36 -1.49
C LYS A 129 13.16 -3.64 -0.85
N CYS A 130 14.34 -4.24 -0.93
CA CYS A 130 15.55 -3.74 -0.29
C CYS A 130 16.63 -3.48 -1.33
N ASN A 131 16.77 -2.23 -1.77
CA ASN A 131 17.69 -1.84 -2.84
C ASN A 131 18.72 -0.78 -2.40
N CYS A 132 18.72 -0.37 -1.13
CA CYS A 132 19.71 0.60 -0.65
C CYS A 132 21.13 0.04 -0.79
N LYS A 133 22.05 0.91 -1.22
CA LYS A 133 23.48 0.61 -1.16
C LYS A 133 23.93 0.50 0.29
N GLU A 134 25.04 -0.19 0.52
CA GLU A 134 25.64 -0.28 1.85
C GLU A 134 25.88 1.12 2.44
N GLY A 135 25.45 1.34 3.68
CA GLY A 135 25.55 2.62 4.38
C GLY A 135 24.52 3.68 3.96
N GLN A 136 23.69 3.44 2.94
CA GLN A 136 22.63 4.37 2.54
C GLN A 136 21.42 4.24 3.46
N VAL A 137 20.97 5.39 3.98
CA VAL A 137 19.71 5.51 4.74
C VAL A 137 18.63 6.01 3.78
N PRO A 138 17.48 5.32 3.64
CA PRO A 138 16.43 5.78 2.76
C PRO A 138 15.77 7.06 3.29
N THR A 139 15.39 7.93 2.37
CA THR A 139 14.57 9.12 2.68
C THR A 139 13.12 8.80 2.41
N CYS A 140 12.29 8.86 3.45
CA CYS A 140 10.90 8.39 3.38
C CYS A 140 9.87 9.49 3.18
N SER A 141 10.28 10.76 3.13
CA SER A 141 9.37 11.87 2.82
C SER A 141 8.67 11.60 1.49
N GLU A 142 7.35 11.50 1.54
CA GLU A 142 6.47 11.26 0.38
C GLU A 142 6.75 9.96 -0.40
N ALA A 143 7.42 8.98 0.19
CA ALA A 143 7.67 7.70 -0.46
C ALA A 143 6.34 6.99 -0.77
N ILE A 144 6.05 6.70 -2.05
CA ILE A 144 4.88 5.89 -2.45
C ILE A 144 5.27 4.56 -3.08
N GLN A 145 6.57 4.40 -3.39
CA GLN A 145 7.17 3.25 -4.03
C GLN A 145 8.70 3.30 -3.87
N VAL A 146 9.39 2.28 -4.37
CA VAL A 146 10.87 2.26 -4.40
C VAL A 146 11.40 3.31 -5.37
N THR A 147 12.31 4.15 -4.89
CA THR A 147 13.07 5.12 -5.69
C THR A 147 14.54 5.08 -5.27
N ASP A 148 15.40 5.88 -5.89
CA ASP A 148 16.80 6.01 -5.46
C ASP A 148 16.91 6.56 -4.02
N ASP A 149 16.00 7.47 -3.64
CA ASP A 149 15.92 8.04 -2.29
C ASP A 149 15.20 7.11 -1.31
N ALA A 150 14.05 6.55 -1.71
CA ALA A 150 13.28 5.56 -0.96
C ALA A 150 13.70 4.13 -1.37
N CYS A 151 14.99 3.84 -1.24
CA CYS A 151 15.59 2.62 -1.78
C CYS A 151 15.20 1.32 -1.04
N ASN A 152 14.73 1.44 0.20
CA ASN A 152 14.13 0.33 0.95
C ASN A 152 12.68 0.66 1.26
N VAL A 153 11.77 -0.24 0.92
CA VAL A 153 10.33 -0.03 1.09
C VAL A 153 9.68 -1.29 1.65
N ALA A 154 8.81 -1.10 2.63
CA ALA A 154 8.03 -2.12 3.31
C ALA A 154 6.53 -1.81 3.16
N HIS A 155 5.81 -2.60 2.38
CA HIS A 155 4.36 -2.48 2.21
C HIS A 155 3.64 -3.31 3.27
N PHE A 156 2.76 -2.67 4.04
CA PHE A 156 1.92 -3.25 5.07
C PHE A 156 0.49 -3.33 4.57
N ARG A 157 -0.07 -4.54 4.61
CA ARG A 157 -1.47 -4.80 4.24
C ARG A 157 -2.18 -5.45 5.40
N LEU A 158 -3.27 -4.85 5.86
CA LEU A 158 -4.17 -5.42 6.85
C LEU A 158 -4.93 -6.59 6.21
N CYS A 159 -4.88 -7.75 6.85
CA CYS A 159 -5.65 -8.94 6.46
C CYS A 159 -7.01 -8.99 7.16
N GLY A 160 -7.09 -8.45 8.37
CA GLY A 160 -8.32 -8.36 9.12
C GLY A 160 -8.10 -8.09 10.61
N VAL A 161 -9.19 -7.72 11.28
CA VAL A 161 -9.30 -7.60 12.72
C VAL A 161 -10.22 -8.71 13.20
N VAL A 162 -9.92 -9.30 14.36
CA VAL A 162 -10.65 -10.41 14.95
C VAL A 162 -10.80 -10.20 16.46
N THR A 163 -11.73 -10.91 17.09
CA THR A 163 -11.78 -11.00 18.55
C THR A 163 -10.51 -11.65 19.11
N ALA A 164 -10.10 -11.32 20.33
CA ALA A 164 -8.85 -11.83 20.91
C ALA A 164 -8.78 -13.36 21.02
N ASP A 165 -9.93 -14.03 21.13
CA ASP A 165 -10.06 -15.50 21.11
C ASP A 165 -10.04 -16.11 19.70
N GLU A 166 -9.90 -15.27 18.66
CA GLU A 166 -9.87 -15.64 17.26
C GLU A 166 -11.12 -16.42 16.81
N SER A 167 -12.26 -16.19 17.46
CA SER A 167 -13.51 -16.89 17.13
C SER A 167 -14.28 -16.26 15.97
N ALA A 168 -14.09 -14.97 15.68
CA ALA A 168 -14.81 -14.26 14.63
C ALA A 168 -14.01 -13.09 14.02
N ALA A 169 -14.21 -12.86 12.70
CA ALA A 169 -13.77 -11.65 12.03
C ALA A 169 -14.62 -10.43 12.46
N CYS A 170 -13.97 -9.27 12.51
CA CYS A 170 -14.59 -7.98 12.75
C CYS A 170 -14.69 -7.23 11.42
N PRO A 171 -15.78 -7.35 10.66
CA PRO A 171 -15.94 -6.63 9.40
C PRO A 171 -15.92 -5.11 9.61
N ALA A 172 -15.30 -4.39 8.68
CA ALA A 172 -15.40 -2.94 8.61
C ALA A 172 -16.83 -2.52 8.20
N LYS A 173 -17.37 -1.46 8.82
CA LYS A 173 -18.60 -0.77 8.43
C LYS A 173 -18.33 0.66 7.98
#